data_AF-A0A6A6E665-F1
#
_entry.id   AF-A0A6A6E665-F1
#
_cell.length_a   1.000
_cell.length_b   1.000
_cell.length_c   1.000
_cell.angle_alpha   90.00
_cell.angle_beta   90.00
_cell.angle_gamma   90.00
#
_symmetry.space_group_name_H-M   'P 1'
#
loop_
_entity.id
_entity.type
_entity.pdbx_description
1 polymer ?
#
loop_
_entity_poly.entity_id
_entity_poly.type
_entity_poly.pdbx_seq_one_letter_code
_entity_poly.pdbx_strand_id
1 'polypeptide(L)'
;MGKSQEKSPLQYDLEVPAHTVPFEDILGKLSVNQDSGLSEDEAKNRKNMYGPNQLDEGPGVQPFRILVHQVANALTLVRHHVKRDVMCSDE
;
A
#
# COMPACT_ATOMS: atom_id res chain seq x y z
N MET A 1 16.83 15.19 -0.62
CA MET A 1 15.60 15.47 -1.39
C MET A 1 15.30 14.26 -2.26
N GLY A 2 14.13 13.62 -2.10
CA GLY A 2 13.75 12.48 -2.92
C GLY A 2 12.68 11.62 -2.25
N LYS A 3 11.50 12.17 -2.00
CA LYS A 3 10.34 11.33 -1.66
C LYS A 3 9.79 10.80 -2.98
N SER A 4 10.13 9.55 -3.29
CA SER A 4 9.56 8.81 -4.41
C SER A 4 8.07 8.57 -4.15
N GLN A 5 7.28 9.25 -4.96
CA GLN A 5 5.91 8.97 -5.41
C GLN A 5 5.05 8.04 -4.54
N GLU A 6 4.12 8.67 -3.82
CA GLU A 6 2.90 8.05 -3.32
C GLU A 6 2.04 7.68 -4.53
N LYS A 7 1.93 6.38 -4.88
CA LYS A 7 1.03 5.93 -5.94
C LYS A 7 -0.42 6.05 -5.46
N SER A 8 -1.12 6.97 -6.11
CA SER A 8 -2.55 7.28 -6.03
C SER A 8 -3.44 6.06 -6.40
N PRO A 9 -4.79 6.12 -6.22
CA PRO A 9 -5.63 4.93 -6.04
C PRO A 9 -5.59 4.03 -7.27
N LEU A 10 -5.56 2.71 -7.01
CA LEU A 10 -5.34 1.61 -7.95
C LEU A 10 -5.86 1.92 -9.36
N GLN A 11 -4.94 2.29 -10.26
CA GLN A 11 -5.27 2.48 -11.66
C GLN A 11 -5.40 1.10 -12.31
N TYR A 12 -6.65 0.69 -12.49
CA TYR A 12 -7.03 -0.51 -13.22
C TYR A 12 -6.99 -0.21 -14.73
N ASP A 13 -6.47 -1.16 -15.51
CA ASP A 13 -6.46 -1.09 -16.98
C ASP A 13 -7.87 -1.27 -17.58
N LEU A 14 -8.85 -1.64 -16.74
CA LEU A 14 -10.25 -1.82 -17.08
C LEU A 14 -11.08 -0.74 -16.40
N GLU A 15 -11.94 -0.02 -17.14
CA GLU A 15 -12.84 1.02 -16.61
C GLU A 15 -13.69 0.59 -15.39
N VAL A 16 -13.94 -0.72 -15.28
CA VAL A 16 -14.69 -1.36 -14.19
C VAL A 16 -13.98 -2.65 -13.74
N PRO A 17 -14.18 -3.11 -12.50
CA PRO A 17 -13.57 -4.34 -12.01
C PRO A 17 -13.97 -5.55 -12.86
N ALA A 18 -12.99 -6.40 -13.22
CA ALA A 18 -13.21 -7.54 -14.11
C ALA A 18 -14.34 -8.49 -13.65
N HIS A 19 -14.56 -8.64 -12.34
CA HIS A 19 -15.59 -9.51 -11.78
C HIS A 19 -17.02 -8.97 -11.94
N THR A 20 -17.20 -7.73 -12.40
CA THR A 20 -18.51 -7.10 -12.61
C THR A 20 -18.98 -7.21 -14.07
N VAL A 21 -18.12 -7.69 -14.96
CA VAL A 21 -18.32 -7.72 -16.41
C VAL A 21 -18.57 -9.17 -16.86
N PRO A 22 -19.41 -9.40 -17.89
CA PRO A 22 -19.52 -10.71 -18.51
C PRO A 22 -18.17 -11.29 -18.94
N PHE A 23 -18.00 -12.61 -18.78
CA PHE A 23 -16.71 -13.26 -19.05
C PHE A 23 -16.30 -13.14 -20.52
N GLU A 24 -17.25 -13.12 -21.46
CA GLU A 24 -17.03 -12.99 -22.90
C GLU A 24 -16.31 -11.67 -23.25
N ASP A 25 -16.77 -10.57 -22.65
CA ASP A 25 -16.18 -9.25 -22.83
C ASP A 25 -14.76 -9.20 -22.25
N ILE A 26 -14.53 -9.90 -21.13
CA ILE A 26 -13.21 -9.99 -20.49
C ILE A 26 -12.25 -10.85 -21.31
N LEU A 27 -12.71 -11.96 -21.90
CA LEU A 27 -11.90 -12.79 -22.79
C LEU A 27 -11.42 -11.98 -24.01
N GLY A 28 -12.31 -11.17 -24.60
CA GLY A 28 -11.96 -10.27 -25.69
C GLY A 28 -10.98 -9.18 -25.26
N LYS A 29 -11.19 -8.53 -24.10
CA LYS A 29 -10.30 -7.49 -23.58
C LYS A 29 -8.91 -8.01 -23.20
N LEU A 30 -8.84 -9.22 -22.64
CA LEU A 30 -7.58 -9.83 -22.22
C LEU A 30 -6.92 -10.63 -23.34
N SER A 31 -7.54 -10.77 -24.52
CA SER A 31 -7.08 -11.60 -25.63
C SER A 31 -6.72 -13.03 -25.20
N VAL A 32 -7.59 -13.67 -24.42
CA VAL A 32 -7.37 -15.01 -23.86
C VAL A 32 -8.36 -16.01 -24.44
N ASN A 33 -7.91 -17.22 -24.72
CA ASN A 33 -8.79 -18.32 -25.08
C ASN A 33 -9.45 -18.91 -23.82
N GLN A 34 -10.75 -19.18 -23.87
CA GLN A 34 -11.51 -19.72 -22.74
C GLN A 34 -11.05 -21.13 -22.34
N ASP A 35 -10.79 -22.00 -23.30
CA ASP A 35 -10.54 -23.43 -23.07
C ASP A 35 -9.05 -23.72 -22.87
N SER A 36 -8.19 -23.05 -23.64
CA SER A 36 -6.74 -23.28 -23.60
C SER A 36 -5.95 -22.23 -22.82
N GLY A 37 -6.56 -21.11 -22.45
CA GLY A 37 -5.89 -20.02 -21.73
C GLY A 37 -4.94 -19.21 -22.61
N LEU A 38 -3.84 -18.73 -22.01
CA LEU A 38 -2.75 -18.07 -22.75
C LEU A 38 -1.79 -19.10 -23.33
N SER A 39 -1.22 -18.81 -24.49
CA SER A 39 -0.08 -19.58 -25.01
C SER A 39 1.18 -19.33 -24.17
N GLU A 40 2.12 -20.28 -24.19
CA GLU A 40 3.40 -20.16 -23.47
C GLU A 40 4.20 -18.92 -23.91
N ASP A 41 4.19 -18.64 -25.22
CA ASP A 41 4.87 -17.48 -25.79
C ASP A 41 4.27 -16.17 -25.29
N GLU A 42 2.94 -16.09 -25.26
CA GLU A 42 2.23 -14.90 -24.79
C GLU A 42 2.40 -14.71 -23.27
N ALA A 43 2.32 -15.79 -22.49
CA ALA A 43 2.57 -15.75 -21.06
C ALA A 43 3.99 -15.27 -20.76
N LYS A 44 5.00 -15.75 -21.52
CA LYS A 44 6.39 -15.32 -21.38
C LYS A 44 6.58 -13.85 -21.79
N ASN A 45 5.92 -13.42 -22.87
CA ASN A 45 5.96 -12.03 -23.32
C ASN A 45 5.36 -11.09 -22.26
N ARG A 46 4.19 -11.42 -21.73
CA ARG A 46 3.54 -10.64 -20.64
C ARG A 46 4.39 -10.63 -19.37
N LYS A 47 5.00 -11.75 -19.00
CA LYS A 47 5.91 -11.83 -17.84
C LYS A 47 7.13 -10.92 -18.00
N ASN A 48 7.69 -10.82 -19.21
CA ASN A 48 8.80 -9.90 -19.49
C ASN A 48 8.36 -8.43 -19.48
N MET A 49 7.11 -8.14 -19.89
CA MET A 49 6.55 -6.80 -19.93
C MET A 49 6.19 -6.25 -18.54
N TYR A 50 5.52 -7.06 -17.70
CA TYR A 50 5.01 -6.64 -16.39
C TYR A 50 5.93 -7.00 -15.22
N GLY A 51 6.90 -7.89 -15.44
CA GLY A 51 7.78 -8.41 -14.41
C GLY A 51 7.17 -9.60 -13.65
N PRO A 52 7.87 -10.08 -12.60
CA PRO A 52 7.37 -11.16 -11.76
C PRO A 52 6.11 -10.71 -11.00
N ASN A 53 5.11 -11.60 -10.90
CA ASN A 53 3.94 -11.39 -10.04
C ASN A 53 4.31 -11.62 -8.57
N GLN A 54 5.15 -10.74 -8.03
CA GLN A 54 5.62 -10.77 -6.65
C GLN A 54 5.47 -9.38 -6.08
N LEU A 55 5.01 -9.32 -4.84
CA LEU A 55 5.02 -8.08 -4.09
C LEU A 55 6.47 -7.81 -3.71
N ASP A 56 6.97 -6.63 -4.06
CA ASP A 56 8.27 -6.19 -3.57
C ASP A 56 8.23 -6.20 -2.04
N GLU A 57 9.29 -6.71 -1.41
CA GLU A 57 9.48 -6.54 0.01
C GLU A 57 9.53 -5.04 0.28
N GLY A 58 8.45 -4.53 0.89
CA GLY A 58 8.37 -3.14 1.31
C GLY A 58 9.61 -2.78 2.14
N PRO A 59 10.02 -1.50 2.18
CA PRO A 59 11.23 -1.09 2.87
C PRO A 59 11.23 -1.67 4.28
N GLY A 60 12.17 -2.58 4.53
CA GLY A 60 12.28 -3.27 5.80
C GLY A 60 12.21 -2.28 6.95
N VAL A 61 11.40 -2.58 7.96
CA VAL A 61 11.27 -1.70 9.12
C VAL A 61 12.66 -1.51 9.73
N GLN A 62 13.16 -0.27 9.78
CA GLN A 62 14.47 0.01 10.36
C GLN A 62 14.33 -0.07 11.89
N PRO A 63 14.88 -1.10 12.57
CA PRO A 63 14.63 -1.32 14.00
C PRO A 63 15.09 -0.12 14.84
N PHE A 64 16.19 0.52 14.43
CA PHE A 64 16.70 1.74 15.04
C PHE A 64 15.68 2.90 15.04
N ARG A 65 14.98 3.11 13.91
CA ARG A 65 13.96 4.19 13.82
C ARG A 65 12.75 3.91 14.72
N ILE A 66 12.42 2.64 14.93
CA ILE A 66 11.34 2.23 15.85
C ILE A 66 11.74 2.50 17.29
N LEU A 67 12.96 2.16 17.69
CA LEU A 67 13.47 2.39 19.04
C LEU A 67 13.49 3.88 19.41
N VAL A 68 13.94 4.75 18.49
CA VAL A 68 13.91 6.21 18.71
C VAL A 68 12.49 6.72 18.93
N HIS A 69 11.50 6.22 18.17
CA HIS A 69 10.09 6.59 18.37
C HIS A 69 9.53 6.09 19.71
N GLN A 70 9.91 4.89 20.15
CA GLN A 70 9.50 4.35 21.44
C GLN A 70 10.05 5.20 22.58
N VAL A 71 11.33 5.60 22.51
CA VAL A 71 11.95 6.49 23.49
C VAL A 71 11.31 7.88 23.46
N ALA A 72 11.03 8.44 22.28
CA ALA A 72 10.39 9.76 22.18
C ALA A 72 8.99 9.78 22.78
N ASN A 73 8.11 8.83 22.44
CA ASN A 73 6.74 8.74 22.98
C ASN A 73 6.70 8.32 24.46
N ALA A 74 7.62 7.45 24.92
CA ALA A 74 7.67 7.04 26.32
C ALA A 74 8.26 8.14 27.23
N LEU A 75 9.26 8.88 26.77
CA LEU A 75 9.90 9.95 27.55
C LEU A 75 9.14 11.28 27.52
N THR A 76 8.12 11.44 26.67
CA THR A 76 7.23 12.62 26.66
C THR A 76 5.92 12.45 27.45
N LEU A 77 5.63 11.29 28.03
CA LEU A 77 4.33 11.05 28.70
C LEU A 77 4.26 11.37 30.20
N VAL A 78 5.36 11.77 30.87
CA VAL A 78 5.32 12.10 32.33
C VAL A 78 6.14 13.34 32.67
N ARG A 79 5.98 14.42 31.90
CA ARG A 79 6.22 15.78 32.42
C ARG A 79 5.08 16.76 32.14
N HIS A 80 4.04 16.34 31.40
CA HIS A 80 2.75 17.04 31.42
C HIS A 80 1.93 16.58 32.64
N HIS A 81 2.54 16.66 33.84
CA HIS A 81 1.75 16.70 35.07
C HIS A 81 1.07 18.07 35.08
N VAL A 82 -0.08 18.12 34.39
CA VAL A 82 -1.08 19.17 34.54
C VAL A 82 -1.53 19.13 35.99
N LYS A 83 -0.85 19.85 36.87
CA LYS A 83 -1.56 20.57 37.92
C LYS A 83 -1.81 21.96 37.37
N ARG A 84 -2.97 22.10 36.74
CA ARG A 84 -3.72 23.35 36.80
C ARG A 84 -4.01 23.54 38.29
N ASP A 85 -3.14 24.26 38.99
CA ASP A 85 -3.51 24.77 40.31
C ASP A 85 -4.58 25.82 40.08
N VAL A 86 -5.79 25.38 40.40
CA VAL A 86 -7.01 26.15 40.56
C VAL A 86 -6.71 27.40 41.38
N MET A 87 -6.89 28.56 40.76
CA MET A 87 -7.11 29.81 41.48
C MET A 87 -8.45 29.68 42.21
N CYS A 88 -8.39 29.41 43.51
CA CYS A 88 -9.47 29.61 44.46
C CYS A 88 -9.06 30.66 45.47
N SER A 89 -9.91 31.68 45.55
CA SER A 89 -10.20 32.65 46.61
C SER A 89 -9.43 32.61 47.93
N ASP A 90 -8.90 33.77 48.31
CA ASP A 90 -8.86 34.42 49.62
C ASP A 90 -8.61 35.91 49.28
N GLU A 91 -9.32 36.96 49.71
CA GLU A 91 -10.32 37.27 50.73
C GLU A 91 -11.07 38.54 50.28
#